data_AF-A0A8E2AZ49-F1
#
_entry.id   AF-A0A8E2AZ49-F1
#
_cell.length_a   1.000
_cell.length_b   1.000
_cell.length_c   1.000
_cell.angle_alpha   90.00
_cell.angle_beta   90.00
_cell.angle_gamma   90.00
#
_symmetry.space_group_name_H-M   'P 1'
#
loop_
_entity.id
_entity.type
_entity.pdbx_description
1 polymer ?
#
loop_
_entity_poly.entity_id
_entity_poly.type
_entity_poly.pdbx_seq_one_letter_code
_entity_poly.pdbx_strand_id
1 'polypeptide(L)'
;MPDINATWTKFESNGDFNFTFGTTAPPGASLKAPCASQPAAPTGSTLSDLTQGLEKMTITHTTSFSSAIQELQLLNHAVSTEVDTEEHDVKTAPVMTRPAYLLGGLASQYGVLGSVLSIHDQTNSHTPLDPRLYINTNAPFSAIVCGVQGSGKSHTVSVILESMLIPQYSPIGACEKPLCGLVLHFSEGGSNARPNEAAWLGRAAMAGVIAPSVRVYVSRSSLRTMKQVYAPLGDRVQVRPLLFTEAELDAEAFLSMMAVGSSESAPLYVQTMLSILRELGEDFNYQAFKAKLEDCKQDFNPAQLAGLKQRLALLEGFIDTTGSRQTPRFKAGQLTIIDLSDPFVDSAAACGVFEIITRLFIRADVRTGKVLVVDEAHKYLDANKGKSGLTKALLSLVRQQRHLAMRVIISTQEPTVVPPVLLDLCNVAILHRFSSPAWWEHLVKHVSAKLSDDAFDRLVKLTAGEALILAPSGMDVVKGDGKGGASKTATVLDRFGRRYLLVKTRKRVTADGGASLLVL
;
A
#
# COMPACT_ATOMS: atom_id res chain seq x y z
N MET A 1 -40.81 -20.40 39.88
CA MET A 1 -41.46 -21.04 41.04
C MET A 1 -40.61 -22.22 41.48
N PRO A 2 -40.40 -22.44 42.78
CA PRO A 2 -39.99 -21.53 43.87
C PRO A 2 -38.62 -21.96 44.44
N ASP A 3 -37.77 -21.07 44.94
CA ASP A 3 -37.68 -20.62 46.35
C ASP A 3 -37.86 -21.72 47.41
N ILE A 4 -36.86 -21.87 48.29
CA ILE A 4 -37.02 -21.73 49.75
C ILE A 4 -35.64 -21.46 50.40
N ASN A 5 -35.66 -20.38 51.17
CA ASN A 5 -34.64 -19.76 52.00
C ASN A 5 -34.56 -20.37 53.41
N ALA A 6 -33.58 -19.84 54.18
CA ALA A 6 -33.55 -19.66 55.64
C ALA A 6 -32.83 -20.77 56.45
N THR A 7 -31.97 -20.49 57.46
CA THR A 7 -31.82 -19.29 58.31
C THR A 7 -30.49 -19.32 59.13
N TRP A 8 -29.80 -18.15 59.18
CA TRP A 8 -29.11 -17.38 60.26
C TRP A 8 -28.71 -18.05 61.62
N THR A 9 -27.54 -17.80 62.24
CA THR A 9 -27.04 -16.56 62.94
C THR A 9 -25.51 -16.66 63.26
N LYS A 10 -24.65 -15.64 63.00
CA LYS A 10 -24.27 -14.38 63.72
C LYS A 10 -23.33 -14.53 64.94
N PHE A 11 -22.08 -14.02 64.86
CA PHE A 11 -21.44 -13.13 65.86
C PHE A 11 -20.17 -12.44 65.29
N GLU A 12 -19.90 -11.24 65.82
CA GLU A 12 -19.15 -10.10 65.27
C GLU A 12 -17.62 -10.12 65.47
N SER A 13 -16.87 -9.36 64.66
CA SER A 13 -16.01 -8.25 65.13
C SER A 13 -15.31 -7.49 63.99
N ASN A 14 -15.14 -6.19 64.24
CA ASN A 14 -14.65 -5.11 63.39
C ASN A 14 -13.20 -5.27 62.88
N GLY A 15 -12.93 -4.68 61.71
CA GLY A 15 -11.56 -4.40 61.26
C GLY A 15 -11.48 -3.88 59.83
N ASP A 16 -11.68 -2.58 59.64
CA ASP A 16 -11.36 -1.87 58.40
C ASP A 16 -9.86 -1.93 58.12
N PHE A 17 -9.47 -2.49 56.97
CA PHE A 17 -8.09 -2.47 56.47
C PHE A 17 -7.91 -1.35 55.45
N ASN A 18 -7.29 -0.25 55.90
CA ASN A 18 -6.71 0.79 55.05
C ASN A 18 -5.37 0.31 54.46
N PHE A 19 -5.21 0.43 53.14
CA PHE A 19 -3.92 0.28 52.46
C PHE A 19 -3.28 1.66 52.22
N THR A 20 -2.18 1.92 52.94
CA THR A 20 -1.25 3.03 52.76
C THR A 20 -0.14 2.64 51.78
N PHE A 21 0.13 3.47 50.77
CA PHE A 21 1.40 3.48 50.05
C PHE A 21 2.17 4.75 50.41
N GLY A 22 3.40 4.56 50.92
CA GLY A 22 4.24 5.60 51.50
C GLY A 22 4.97 6.46 50.48
N THR A 23 4.92 7.76 50.74
CA THR A 23 5.79 8.84 50.25
C THR A 23 7.13 8.87 51.01
N THR A 24 8.26 9.01 50.30
CA THR A 24 9.55 9.38 50.93
C THR A 24 10.39 10.33 50.04
N ALA A 25 10.53 11.57 50.52
CA ALA A 25 11.62 12.55 50.36
C ALA A 25 11.36 13.70 51.37
N PRO A 26 12.31 14.56 51.81
CA PRO A 26 13.77 14.63 51.69
C PRO A 26 14.47 14.86 53.07
N PRO A 27 15.77 15.25 53.12
CA PRO A 27 16.13 16.63 53.55
C PRO A 27 17.28 17.21 52.68
N GLY A 28 17.59 18.51 52.56
CA GLY A 28 17.35 19.70 53.37
C GLY A 28 18.70 20.40 53.60
N ALA A 29 19.09 21.34 52.73
CA ALA A 29 20.17 22.29 53.01
C ALA A 29 19.95 23.62 52.26
N SER A 30 19.67 24.65 53.05
CA SER A 30 19.42 26.05 52.70
C SER A 30 20.74 26.81 52.66
N LEU A 31 20.98 27.62 51.61
CA LEU A 31 21.84 28.79 51.71
C LEU A 31 21.31 29.91 50.81
N LYS A 32 21.00 31.02 51.48
CA LYS A 32 20.44 32.28 51.00
C LYS A 32 21.43 33.00 50.06
N ALA A 33 20.93 33.53 48.94
CA ALA A 33 21.60 34.61 48.21
C ALA A 33 20.88 35.95 48.53
N PRO A 34 21.62 37.05 48.73
CA PRO A 34 21.09 38.28 49.31
C PRO A 34 20.47 39.22 48.27
N CYS A 35 19.49 39.98 48.74
CA CYS A 35 18.98 41.19 48.11
C CYS A 35 20.00 42.31 48.31
N ALA A 36 20.44 42.95 47.23
CA ALA A 36 21.19 44.21 47.28
C ALA A 36 20.98 45.04 46.00
N SER A 37 20.19 46.11 46.18
CA SER A 37 20.34 47.45 45.61
C SER A 37 20.72 47.63 44.13
N GLN A 38 19.78 48.24 43.39
CA GLN A 38 20.06 49.09 42.23
C GLN A 38 21.20 50.09 42.52
N PRO A 39 22.12 50.32 41.58
CA PRO A 39 22.77 51.61 41.45
C PRO A 39 22.13 52.42 40.31
N ALA A 40 21.96 53.70 40.60
CA ALA A 40 21.43 54.72 39.73
C ALA A 40 22.20 54.86 38.40
N ALA A 41 21.50 55.39 37.40
CA ALA A 41 22.08 55.83 36.13
C ALA A 41 23.20 56.87 36.35
N PRO A 42 24.37 56.71 35.72
CA PRO A 42 25.26 57.82 35.46
C PRO A 42 24.92 58.40 34.08
N THR A 43 24.37 59.60 34.11
CA THR A 43 24.46 60.56 33.01
C THR A 43 25.93 60.81 32.68
N GLY A 44 26.32 60.55 31.43
CA GLY A 44 27.41 61.23 30.72
C GLY A 44 28.83 60.75 30.99
N SER A 45 29.37 59.94 30.09
CA SER A 45 30.76 60.04 29.61
C SER A 45 30.95 59.22 28.32
N THR A 46 31.97 59.60 27.57
CA THR A 46 32.13 59.52 26.11
C THR A 46 32.52 58.16 25.53
N LEU A 47 32.30 58.01 24.21
CA LEU A 47 32.41 56.82 23.36
C LEU A 47 33.84 56.20 23.20
N SER A 48 34.79 56.50 24.09
CA SER A 48 36.21 56.10 23.93
C SER A 48 36.66 54.93 24.82
N ASP A 49 35.93 54.56 25.88
CA ASP A 49 36.47 53.65 26.91
C ASP A 49 36.00 52.19 26.80
N LEU A 50 35.26 51.82 25.74
CA LEU A 50 34.77 50.45 25.49
C LEU A 50 35.73 49.57 24.66
N THR A 51 36.91 50.07 24.27
CA THR A 51 37.83 49.35 23.37
C THR A 51 38.93 48.54 24.07
N GLN A 52 39.07 48.59 25.40
CA GLN A 52 40.14 47.84 26.11
C GLN A 52 39.68 46.65 26.97
N GLY A 53 38.40 46.26 26.93
CA GLY A 53 37.86 45.14 27.71
C GLY A 53 37.60 43.83 26.94
N LEU A 54 37.78 43.81 25.61
CA LEU A 54 37.27 42.74 24.73
C LEU A 54 38.27 41.63 24.35
N GLU A 55 39.50 41.66 24.87
CA GLU A 55 40.55 40.71 24.46
C GLU A 55 40.77 39.50 25.38
N LYS A 56 39.95 39.26 26.42
CA LYS A 56 40.20 38.16 27.38
C LYS A 56 39.08 37.14 27.61
N MET A 57 38.09 37.01 26.71
CA MET A 57 37.03 36.00 26.83
C MET A 57 36.81 35.10 25.60
N THR A 58 37.78 35.01 24.68
CA THR A 58 37.55 34.41 23.35
C THR A 58 38.10 32.99 23.16
N ILE A 59 38.15 32.15 24.20
CA ILE A 59 38.58 30.73 24.03
C ILE A 59 37.78 29.81 24.96
N THR A 60 36.46 29.70 24.75
CA THR A 60 35.69 28.52 25.21
C THR A 60 34.31 28.39 24.55
N HIS A 61 33.77 29.44 23.93
CA HIS A 61 32.45 29.40 23.28
C HIS A 61 32.44 29.03 21.78
N THR A 62 33.59 28.97 21.11
CA THR A 62 33.67 28.74 19.65
C THR A 62 33.42 27.29 19.23
N THR A 63 33.73 26.29 20.06
CA THR A 63 33.48 24.87 19.74
C THR A 63 31.99 24.50 19.84
N SER A 64 31.26 25.06 20.81
CA SER A 64 29.81 24.86 20.95
C SER A 64 29.01 25.53 19.84
N PHE A 65 29.43 26.71 19.39
CA PHE A 65 28.79 27.39 18.25
C PHE A 65 29.02 26.64 16.92
N SER A 66 30.17 25.98 16.77
CA SER A 66 30.49 25.19 15.58
C SER A 66 29.68 23.90 15.49
N SER A 67 29.46 23.17 16.59
CA SER A 67 28.58 21.99 16.57
C SER A 67 27.14 22.43 16.35
N ALA A 68 26.68 23.50 16.99
CA ALA A 68 25.34 24.04 16.77
C ALA A 68 25.12 24.47 15.31
N ILE A 69 26.10 25.09 14.64
CA ILE A 69 25.99 25.44 13.21
C ILE A 69 26.00 24.19 12.31
N GLN A 70 26.79 23.16 12.64
CA GLN A 70 26.79 21.88 11.91
C GLN A 70 25.49 21.09 12.15
N GLU A 71 24.97 21.12 13.37
CA GLU A 71 23.66 20.58 13.75
C GLU A 71 22.55 21.36 13.03
N LEU A 72 22.66 22.69 12.93
CA LEU A 72 21.75 23.54 12.17
C LEU A 72 21.85 23.34 10.65
N GLN A 73 23.00 22.91 10.12
CA GLN A 73 23.13 22.49 8.72
C GLN A 73 22.39 21.17 8.44
N LEU A 74 22.29 20.29 9.44
CA LEU A 74 21.49 19.06 9.35
C LEU A 74 19.99 19.33 9.62
N LEU A 75 19.67 20.39 10.35
CA LEU A 75 18.32 20.89 10.54
C LEU A 75 17.99 21.88 9.42
N ASN A 76 17.60 21.38 8.23
CA ASN A 76 17.20 22.07 6.98
C ASN A 76 16.19 23.25 7.10
N HIS A 77 16.35 24.18 8.04
CA HIS A 77 15.39 25.19 8.46
C HIS A 77 15.99 26.59 8.60
N ALA A 78 17.29 26.80 8.38
CA ALA A 78 17.91 28.10 8.60
C ALA A 78 18.70 28.63 7.38
N VAL A 79 18.07 29.61 6.71
CA VAL A 79 18.68 30.74 5.97
C VAL A 79 19.02 30.55 4.48
N SER A 80 18.71 29.42 3.86
CA SER A 80 18.64 29.35 2.40
C SER A 80 17.58 28.37 1.92
N THR A 81 16.54 28.94 1.31
CA THR A 81 15.56 28.33 0.40
C THR A 81 14.62 27.26 0.96
N GLU A 82 13.31 27.55 0.92
CA GLU A 82 12.18 26.59 0.97
C GLU A 82 12.34 25.40 -0.02
N VAL A 83 13.30 25.51 -0.93
CA VAL A 83 13.59 24.61 -2.06
C VAL A 83 13.96 23.18 -1.65
N ASP A 84 14.73 22.89 -0.58
CA ASP A 84 15.25 21.52 -0.37
C ASP A 84 14.23 20.55 0.24
N THR A 85 13.40 21.00 1.19
CA THR A 85 12.26 20.22 1.70
C THR A 85 11.16 20.08 0.65
N GLU A 86 10.90 21.14 -0.12
CA GLU A 86 10.01 21.09 -1.28
C GLU A 86 10.55 20.10 -2.34
N GLU A 87 11.86 20.03 -2.56
CA GLU A 87 12.46 19.15 -3.56
C GLU A 87 12.23 17.66 -3.22
N HIS A 88 12.34 17.26 -1.95
CA HIS A 88 12.06 15.88 -1.55
C HIS A 88 10.57 15.53 -1.63
N ASP A 89 9.70 16.45 -1.22
CA ASP A 89 8.25 16.29 -1.33
C ASP A 89 7.82 16.16 -2.79
N VAL A 90 8.34 17.01 -3.67
CA VAL A 90 8.10 16.96 -5.12
C VAL A 90 8.59 15.62 -5.71
N LYS A 91 9.78 15.16 -5.33
CA LYS A 91 10.36 13.89 -5.81
C LYS A 91 9.54 12.66 -5.39
N THR A 92 8.86 12.73 -4.25
CA THR A 92 8.11 11.61 -3.67
C THR A 92 6.59 11.71 -3.83
N ALA A 93 6.09 12.86 -4.29
CA ALA A 93 4.66 13.09 -4.53
C ALA A 93 4.10 12.04 -5.52
N PRO A 94 3.04 11.31 -5.16
CA PRO A 94 2.52 10.24 -6.00
C PRO A 94 1.75 10.77 -7.22
N VAL A 95 1.15 11.96 -7.12
CA VAL A 95 0.34 12.58 -8.17
C VAL A 95 0.70 14.06 -8.28
N MET A 96 0.79 14.59 -9.49
CA MET A 96 1.22 15.97 -9.74
C MET A 96 0.50 16.60 -10.93
N THR A 97 0.06 17.85 -10.79
CA THR A 97 -0.51 18.63 -11.92
C THR A 97 0.58 19.12 -12.87
N ARG A 98 0.24 19.45 -14.11
CA ARG A 98 1.22 19.97 -15.07
C ARG A 98 1.92 21.26 -14.60
N PRO A 99 1.23 22.27 -14.04
CA PRO A 99 1.91 23.42 -13.47
C PRO A 99 2.94 23.01 -12.40
N ALA A 100 2.60 22.07 -11.52
CA ALA A 100 3.51 21.60 -10.47
C ALA A 100 4.72 20.87 -11.05
N TYR A 101 4.51 20.07 -12.09
CA TYR A 101 5.61 19.42 -12.82
C TYR A 101 6.57 20.42 -13.47
N LEU A 102 6.07 21.53 -14.02
CA LEU A 102 6.94 22.53 -14.66
C LEU A 102 7.79 23.31 -13.65
N LEU A 103 7.29 23.50 -12.42
CA LEU A 103 8.02 24.22 -11.37
C LEU A 103 8.97 23.30 -10.58
N GLY A 104 8.49 22.13 -10.17
CA GLY A 104 9.24 21.21 -9.30
C GLY A 104 10.04 20.14 -10.05
N GLY A 105 9.67 19.82 -11.30
CA GLY A 105 10.17 18.65 -12.00
C GLY A 105 9.60 17.34 -11.45
N LEU A 106 9.59 16.28 -12.26
CA LEU A 106 9.37 14.90 -11.78
C LEU A 106 10.71 14.15 -11.83
N ALA A 107 10.79 13.09 -11.02
CA ALA A 107 11.86 12.11 -11.14
C ALA A 107 11.95 11.52 -12.56
N SER A 108 13.02 10.76 -12.84
CA SER A 108 13.31 10.21 -14.17
C SER A 108 12.20 9.31 -14.76
N GLN A 109 11.20 8.93 -13.96
CA GLN A 109 10.06 8.13 -14.43
C GLN A 109 8.73 8.64 -13.92
N TYR A 110 7.79 8.84 -14.84
CA TYR A 110 6.42 9.27 -14.56
C TYR A 110 5.47 8.84 -15.67
N GLY A 111 4.19 8.73 -15.33
CA GLY A 111 3.11 8.43 -16.27
C GLY A 111 2.12 9.58 -16.41
N VAL A 112 1.54 9.75 -17.60
CA VAL A 112 0.33 10.56 -17.80
C VAL A 112 -0.85 9.72 -17.33
N LEU A 113 -1.53 10.15 -16.26
CA LEU A 113 -2.71 9.46 -15.73
C LEU A 113 -3.99 9.86 -16.48
N GLY A 114 -4.11 11.14 -16.82
CA GLY A 114 -5.34 11.67 -17.42
C GLY A 114 -5.41 13.19 -17.43
N SER A 115 -6.63 13.70 -17.49
CA SER A 115 -6.95 15.13 -17.45
C SER A 115 -7.71 15.50 -16.17
N VAL A 116 -7.24 16.50 -15.43
CA VAL A 116 -7.97 17.17 -14.35
C VAL A 116 -9.10 17.99 -14.95
N LEU A 117 -10.33 17.65 -14.57
CA LEU A 117 -11.53 18.39 -14.94
C LEU A 117 -11.73 19.59 -14.01
N SER A 118 -11.45 19.42 -12.73
CA SER A 118 -11.52 20.49 -11.72
C SER A 118 -10.88 20.03 -10.41
N ILE A 119 -10.38 20.98 -9.63
CA ILE A 119 -9.84 20.78 -8.29
C ILE A 119 -10.75 21.52 -7.31
N HIS A 120 -11.11 20.87 -6.21
CA HIS A 120 -12.08 21.39 -5.25
C HIS A 120 -11.47 21.44 -3.86
N ASP A 121 -11.68 22.56 -3.18
CA ASP A 121 -11.56 22.69 -1.73
C ASP A 121 -12.98 22.77 -1.10
N GLN A 122 -13.10 23.11 0.20
CA GLN A 122 -14.41 23.18 0.86
C GLN A 122 -15.33 24.29 0.32
N THR A 123 -14.75 25.33 -0.28
CA THR A 123 -15.39 26.61 -0.61
C THR A 123 -15.19 27.06 -2.05
N ASN A 124 -14.09 26.65 -2.68
CA ASN A 124 -13.68 27.08 -4.00
C ASN A 124 -13.44 25.86 -4.89
N SER A 125 -13.53 26.11 -6.18
CA SER A 125 -13.09 25.18 -7.21
C SER A 125 -12.33 25.94 -8.27
N HIS A 126 -11.28 25.31 -8.82
CA HIS A 126 -10.54 25.86 -9.95
C HIS A 126 -10.28 24.77 -10.99
N THR A 127 -10.21 25.20 -12.25
CA THR A 127 -9.84 24.32 -13.36
C THR A 127 -8.43 24.69 -13.80
N PRO A 128 -7.46 23.75 -13.77
CA PRO A 128 -6.13 24.01 -14.29
C PRO A 128 -6.17 24.36 -15.79
N LEU A 129 -5.36 25.34 -16.21
CA LEU A 129 -5.25 25.74 -17.62
C LEU A 129 -4.72 24.58 -18.47
N ASP A 130 -3.68 23.89 -17.98
CA ASP A 130 -3.19 22.64 -18.55
C ASP A 130 -3.75 21.48 -17.70
N PRO A 131 -4.67 20.69 -18.24
CA PRO A 131 -5.38 19.69 -17.45
C PRO A 131 -4.53 18.45 -17.20
N ARG A 132 -3.32 18.31 -17.73
CA ARG A 132 -2.57 17.05 -17.62
C ARG A 132 -2.25 16.72 -16.15
N LEU A 133 -2.59 15.50 -15.76
CA LEU A 133 -2.28 14.91 -14.47
C LEU A 133 -1.24 13.81 -14.64
N TYR A 134 -0.19 13.85 -13.83
CA TYR A 134 0.88 12.87 -13.82
C TYR A 134 0.82 12.00 -12.58
N ILE A 135 1.22 10.74 -12.74
CA ILE A 135 1.48 9.81 -11.64
C ILE A 135 2.98 9.54 -11.58
N ASN A 136 3.55 9.66 -10.38
CA ASN A 136 4.96 9.40 -10.16
C ASN A 136 5.19 7.89 -10.06
N THR A 137 5.79 7.31 -11.08
CA THR A 137 6.09 5.87 -11.12
C THR A 137 7.46 5.56 -10.53
N ASN A 138 8.28 6.57 -10.23
CA ASN A 138 9.60 6.41 -9.61
C ASN A 138 9.55 6.31 -8.07
N ALA A 139 8.60 6.98 -7.43
CA ALA A 139 8.40 6.88 -5.98
C ALA A 139 7.48 5.70 -5.60
N PRO A 140 7.78 4.97 -4.50
CA PRO A 140 6.85 4.03 -3.88
C PRO A 140 5.55 4.70 -3.43
N PHE A 141 4.40 4.13 -3.75
CA PHE A 141 3.10 4.58 -3.27
C PHE A 141 2.13 3.41 -3.11
N SER A 142 1.15 3.59 -2.23
CA SER A 142 -0.02 2.73 -2.09
C SER A 142 -1.25 3.47 -2.64
N ALA A 143 -2.05 2.78 -3.44
CA ALA A 143 -3.27 3.32 -4.01
C ALA A 143 -4.44 2.37 -3.82
N ILE A 144 -5.62 2.92 -3.49
CA ILE A 144 -6.89 2.21 -3.60
C ILE A 144 -7.66 2.73 -4.81
N VAL A 145 -8.21 1.82 -5.61
CA VAL A 145 -9.06 2.10 -6.76
C VAL A 145 -10.41 1.42 -6.53
N CYS A 146 -11.48 2.20 -6.37
CA CYS A 146 -12.80 1.63 -6.09
C CYS A 146 -13.93 2.24 -6.92
N GLY A 147 -15.08 1.56 -6.96
CA GLY A 147 -16.24 1.92 -7.78
C GLY A 147 -16.99 0.71 -8.34
N VAL A 148 -18.17 0.93 -8.91
CA VAL A 148 -19.02 -0.16 -9.44
C VAL A 148 -18.42 -0.80 -10.70
N GLN A 149 -18.92 -1.97 -11.10
CA GLN A 149 -18.52 -2.59 -12.37
C GLN A 149 -18.77 -1.64 -13.56
N GLY A 150 -17.82 -1.58 -14.50
CA GLY A 150 -17.90 -0.73 -15.68
C GLY A 150 -17.66 0.77 -15.44
N SER A 151 -17.33 1.20 -14.22
CA SER A 151 -17.06 2.61 -13.92
C SER A 151 -15.70 3.11 -14.42
N GLY A 152 -14.75 2.21 -14.70
CA GLY A 152 -13.40 2.54 -15.17
C GLY A 152 -12.26 2.12 -14.25
N LYS A 153 -12.53 1.41 -13.13
CA LYS A 153 -11.51 0.93 -12.18
C LYS A 153 -10.33 0.21 -12.84
N SER A 154 -10.61 -0.93 -13.48
CA SER A 154 -9.62 -1.82 -14.09
C SER A 154 -8.89 -1.13 -15.26
N HIS A 155 -9.57 -0.21 -15.94
CA HIS A 155 -8.96 0.68 -16.92
C HIS A 155 -7.93 1.61 -16.29
N THR A 156 -8.24 2.28 -15.17
CA THR A 156 -7.28 3.13 -14.46
C THR A 156 -6.09 2.32 -13.92
N VAL A 157 -6.33 1.14 -13.35
CA VAL A 157 -5.25 0.23 -12.90
C VAL A 157 -4.32 -0.10 -14.07
N SER A 158 -4.88 -0.45 -15.23
CA SER A 158 -4.12 -0.76 -16.42
C SER A 158 -3.33 0.45 -16.95
N VAL A 159 -3.90 1.66 -16.93
CA VAL A 159 -3.20 2.91 -17.29
C VAL A 159 -2.00 3.18 -16.38
N ILE A 160 -2.14 2.89 -15.08
CA ILE A 160 -1.04 3.00 -14.12
C ILE A 160 0.05 1.95 -14.45
N LEU A 161 -0.35 0.70 -14.71
CA LEU A 161 0.59 -0.37 -15.09
C LEU A 161 1.30 -0.08 -16.43
N GLU A 162 0.60 0.46 -17.42
CA GLU A 162 1.20 0.90 -18.70
C GLU A 162 2.35 1.88 -18.45
N SER A 163 2.13 2.83 -17.54
CA SER A 163 3.13 3.84 -17.17
C SER A 163 4.35 3.26 -16.42
N MET A 164 4.23 2.05 -15.87
CA MET A 164 5.27 1.36 -15.11
C MET A 164 6.02 0.30 -15.93
N LEU A 165 5.44 -0.17 -17.04
CA LEU A 165 5.92 -1.34 -17.77
C LEU A 165 6.21 -1.10 -19.25
N ILE A 166 5.69 -0.03 -19.86
CA ILE A 166 5.93 0.30 -21.27
C ILE A 166 7.03 1.37 -21.35
N PRO A 167 8.26 0.99 -21.74
CA PRO A 167 9.34 1.96 -21.91
C PRO A 167 9.21 2.73 -23.23
N GLN A 168 9.91 3.86 -23.32
CA GLN A 168 10.21 4.57 -24.57
C GLN A 168 8.97 5.03 -25.39
N TYR A 169 7.82 5.23 -24.74
CA TYR A 169 6.62 5.77 -25.39
C TYR A 169 6.24 7.12 -24.78
N SER A 170 6.81 8.19 -25.34
CA SER A 170 6.64 9.57 -24.83
C SER A 170 5.18 10.02 -24.58
N PRO A 171 4.17 9.63 -25.38
CA PRO A 171 2.78 10.06 -25.15
C PRO A 171 2.16 9.61 -23.81
N ILE A 172 2.67 8.55 -23.17
CA ILE A 172 2.19 8.10 -21.86
C ILE A 172 3.11 8.50 -20.70
N GLY A 173 4.18 9.24 -20.97
CA GLY A 173 5.17 9.66 -19.98
C GLY A 173 6.57 9.12 -20.26
N ALA A 174 7.39 9.01 -19.22
CA ALA A 174 8.76 8.54 -19.27
C ALA A 174 8.92 7.29 -18.38
N CYS A 175 9.44 6.22 -18.95
CA CYS A 175 9.79 4.99 -18.24
C CYS A 175 11.16 4.50 -18.73
N GLU A 176 12.19 4.82 -17.96
CA GLU A 176 13.59 4.44 -18.24
C GLU A 176 13.91 3.01 -17.77
N LYS A 177 13.37 2.63 -16.61
CA LYS A 177 13.55 1.34 -15.94
C LYS A 177 12.17 0.70 -15.69
N PRO A 178 11.67 -0.11 -16.63
CA PRO A 178 10.45 -0.88 -16.45
C PRO A 178 10.45 -1.67 -15.15
N LEU A 179 9.33 -1.59 -14.42
CA LEU A 179 9.16 -2.28 -13.14
C LEU A 179 8.94 -3.78 -13.35
N CYS A 180 8.99 -4.54 -12.27
CA CYS A 180 8.44 -5.90 -12.24
C CYS A 180 7.01 -5.86 -11.69
N GLY A 181 6.04 -6.35 -12.46
CA GLY A 181 4.63 -6.35 -12.07
C GLY A 181 4.15 -7.71 -11.57
N LEU A 182 3.35 -7.70 -10.52
CA LEU A 182 2.57 -8.83 -10.02
C LEU A 182 1.11 -8.43 -9.87
N VAL A 183 0.19 -9.19 -10.47
CA VAL A 183 -1.27 -9.04 -10.32
C VAL A 183 -1.81 -10.31 -9.67
N LEU A 184 -2.58 -10.15 -8.61
CA LEU A 184 -3.33 -11.21 -7.94
C LEU A 184 -4.79 -11.09 -8.34
N HIS A 185 -5.34 -12.13 -8.96
CA HIS A 185 -6.71 -12.12 -9.47
C HIS A 185 -7.42 -13.43 -9.14
N PHE A 186 -8.64 -13.33 -8.62
CA PHE A 186 -9.50 -14.45 -8.28
C PHE A 186 -10.91 -14.21 -8.82
N SER A 187 -11.51 -15.24 -9.41
CA SER A 187 -12.91 -15.23 -9.83
C SER A 187 -13.49 -16.65 -9.80
N GLU A 188 -14.79 -16.79 -10.00
CA GLU A 188 -15.48 -18.09 -9.94
C GLU A 188 -15.11 -19.04 -11.11
N GLY A 189 -14.37 -18.55 -12.12
CA GLY A 189 -13.91 -19.36 -13.25
C GLY A 189 -15.03 -19.88 -14.15
N GLY A 190 -14.79 -21.00 -14.83
CA GLY A 190 -15.79 -21.70 -15.66
C GLY A 190 -15.80 -21.31 -17.14
N SER A 191 -16.88 -21.68 -17.85
CA SER A 191 -17.01 -21.48 -19.30
C SER A 191 -17.07 -20.01 -19.72
N ASN A 192 -17.50 -19.13 -18.82
CA ASN A 192 -17.58 -17.69 -19.04
C ASN A 192 -16.35 -16.94 -18.50
N ALA A 193 -15.28 -17.67 -18.15
CA ALA A 193 -14.03 -17.06 -17.70
C ALA A 193 -13.49 -16.09 -18.76
N ARG A 194 -13.11 -14.90 -18.31
CA ARG A 194 -12.54 -13.85 -19.15
C ARG A 194 -11.08 -13.65 -18.76
N PRO A 195 -10.23 -13.20 -19.70
CA PRO A 195 -8.87 -12.87 -19.34
C PRO A 195 -8.88 -11.68 -18.38
N ASN A 196 -7.95 -11.66 -17.44
CA ASN A 196 -7.71 -10.51 -16.59
C ASN A 196 -7.40 -9.28 -17.46
N GLU A 197 -7.99 -8.13 -17.14
CA GLU A 197 -7.86 -6.92 -17.96
C GLU A 197 -6.40 -6.43 -18.10
N ALA A 198 -5.58 -6.63 -17.06
CA ALA A 198 -4.16 -6.25 -17.11
C ALA A 198 -3.36 -7.11 -18.12
N ALA A 199 -3.88 -8.27 -18.53
CA ALA A 199 -3.19 -9.10 -19.52
C ALA A 199 -3.15 -8.46 -20.91
N TRP A 200 -4.08 -7.56 -21.22
CA TRP A 200 -4.08 -6.79 -22.46
C TRP A 200 -2.86 -5.88 -22.59
N LEU A 201 -2.10 -5.63 -21.51
CA LEU A 201 -0.78 -4.99 -21.61
C LEU A 201 0.17 -5.73 -22.55
N GLY A 202 0.02 -7.04 -22.71
CA GLY A 202 0.80 -7.83 -23.68
C GLY A 202 0.49 -7.54 -25.14
N ARG A 203 -0.59 -6.80 -25.43
CA ARG A 203 -1.07 -6.54 -26.80
C ARG A 203 -1.19 -5.04 -27.06
N ALA A 204 -0.17 -4.48 -27.72
CA ALA A 204 -0.17 -3.10 -28.16
C ALA A 204 -1.25 -2.83 -29.24
N ALA A 205 -1.89 -1.66 -29.18
CA ALA A 205 -2.78 -1.15 -30.25
C ALA A 205 -2.08 -0.11 -31.14
N MET A 206 -1.21 0.71 -30.53
CA MET A 206 -0.60 1.86 -31.18
C MET A 206 0.79 1.54 -31.74
N ALA A 207 1.14 2.14 -32.88
CA ALA A 207 2.46 2.02 -33.46
C ALA A 207 3.54 2.60 -32.52
N GLY A 208 4.68 1.92 -32.41
CA GLY A 208 5.80 2.34 -31.55
C GLY A 208 5.71 1.89 -30.09
N VAL A 209 4.60 1.28 -29.66
CA VAL A 209 4.45 0.75 -28.30
C VAL A 209 5.12 -0.61 -28.17
N ILE A 210 6.08 -0.72 -27.26
CA ILE A 210 6.70 -2.00 -26.90
C ILE A 210 5.92 -2.61 -25.73
N ALA A 211 4.96 -3.50 -26.05
CA ALA A 211 4.18 -4.22 -25.04
C ALA A 211 5.07 -5.10 -24.13
N PRO A 212 4.89 -5.10 -22.80
CA PRO A 212 5.62 -5.99 -21.89
C PRO A 212 5.30 -7.47 -22.16
N SER A 213 6.19 -8.35 -21.70
CA SER A 213 5.87 -9.78 -21.63
C SER A 213 4.92 -10.03 -20.46
N VAL A 214 3.84 -10.77 -20.70
CA VAL A 214 2.86 -11.15 -19.68
C VAL A 214 2.95 -12.65 -19.42
N ARG A 215 3.14 -13.05 -18.17
CA ARG A 215 3.08 -14.45 -17.75
C ARG A 215 1.90 -14.66 -16.83
N VAL A 216 0.97 -15.50 -17.25
CA VAL A 216 -0.22 -15.86 -16.49
C VAL A 216 -0.01 -17.23 -15.87
N TYR A 217 -0.03 -17.29 -14.56
CA TYR A 217 0.03 -18.54 -13.81
C TYR A 217 -1.36 -18.89 -13.29
N VAL A 218 -1.80 -20.10 -13.60
CA VAL A 218 -3.14 -20.60 -13.30
C VAL A 218 -3.06 -21.94 -12.59
N SER A 219 -4.11 -22.35 -11.89
CA SER A 219 -4.18 -23.69 -11.31
C SER A 219 -4.04 -24.77 -12.40
N ARG A 220 -3.47 -25.94 -12.04
CA ARG A 220 -3.34 -27.06 -12.98
C ARG A 220 -4.69 -27.51 -13.54
N SER A 221 -5.73 -27.50 -12.72
CA SER A 221 -7.11 -27.85 -13.06
C SER A 221 -7.73 -26.94 -14.11
N SER A 222 -7.45 -25.64 -14.09
CA SER A 222 -8.01 -24.67 -15.04
C SER A 222 -7.12 -24.40 -16.27
N LEU A 223 -5.91 -24.99 -16.33
CA LEU A 223 -4.89 -24.67 -17.33
C LEU A 223 -5.38 -24.74 -18.78
N ARG A 224 -6.14 -25.76 -19.13
CA ARG A 224 -6.66 -25.94 -20.50
C ARG A 224 -7.63 -24.81 -20.88
N THR A 225 -8.58 -24.52 -19.99
CA THR A 225 -9.58 -23.47 -20.18
C THR A 225 -8.89 -22.11 -20.27
N MET A 226 -7.99 -21.81 -19.34
CA MET A 226 -7.31 -20.50 -19.30
C MET A 226 -6.37 -20.29 -20.48
N LYS A 227 -5.73 -21.33 -21.01
CA LYS A 227 -4.99 -21.22 -22.28
C LYS A 227 -5.90 -20.77 -23.43
N GLN A 228 -7.14 -21.25 -23.51
CA GLN A 228 -8.09 -20.83 -24.53
C GLN A 228 -8.58 -19.39 -24.30
N VAL A 229 -8.87 -19.03 -23.05
CA VAL A 229 -9.33 -17.68 -22.65
C VAL A 229 -8.30 -16.61 -23.02
N TYR A 230 -7.01 -16.90 -22.82
CA TYR A 230 -5.92 -15.94 -23.07
C TYR A 230 -5.31 -16.02 -24.47
N ALA A 231 -5.57 -17.08 -25.25
CA ALA A 231 -5.03 -17.24 -26.61
C ALA A 231 -5.27 -16.03 -27.53
N PRO A 232 -6.42 -15.32 -27.50
CA PRO A 232 -6.67 -14.16 -28.35
C PRO A 232 -5.75 -12.94 -28.08
N LEU A 233 -5.01 -12.93 -26.97
CA LEU A 233 -4.13 -11.81 -26.60
C LEU A 233 -2.75 -11.88 -27.29
N GLY A 234 -2.43 -13.00 -27.93
CA GLY A 234 -1.22 -13.20 -28.72
C GLY A 234 0.01 -13.68 -27.92
N ASP A 235 1.12 -13.87 -28.62
CA ASP A 235 2.28 -14.64 -28.13
C ASP A 235 3.03 -14.02 -26.95
N ARG A 236 2.85 -12.71 -26.70
CA ARG A 236 3.44 -12.04 -25.54
C ARG A 236 2.76 -12.42 -24.23
N VAL A 237 1.59 -13.06 -24.28
CA VAL A 237 0.84 -13.54 -23.11
C VAL A 237 0.97 -15.06 -23.02
N GLN A 238 1.76 -15.53 -22.06
CA GLN A 238 2.05 -16.96 -21.87
C GLN A 238 1.36 -17.50 -20.63
N VAL A 239 0.48 -18.50 -20.82
CA VAL A 239 -0.20 -19.19 -19.71
C VAL A 239 0.59 -20.43 -19.29
N ARG A 240 0.88 -20.54 -18.00
CA ARG A 240 1.63 -21.65 -17.37
C ARG A 240 0.91 -22.15 -16.11
N PRO A 241 1.09 -23.43 -15.74
CA PRO A 241 0.60 -23.89 -14.44
C PRO A 241 1.38 -23.20 -13.32
N LEU A 242 0.67 -22.78 -12.28
CA LEU A 242 1.26 -22.29 -11.04
C LEU A 242 1.78 -23.49 -10.25
N LEU A 243 3.10 -23.61 -10.15
CA LEU A 243 3.76 -24.63 -9.36
C LEU A 243 4.83 -24.01 -8.49
N PHE A 244 4.95 -24.55 -7.28
CA PHE A 244 5.96 -24.22 -6.30
C PHE A 244 7.00 -25.34 -6.25
N THR A 245 8.26 -24.94 -6.21
CA THR A 245 9.34 -25.87 -5.88
C THR A 245 9.40 -26.12 -4.38
N GLU A 246 10.06 -27.21 -3.96
CA GLU A 246 10.30 -27.47 -2.53
C GLU A 246 11.05 -26.30 -1.86
N ALA A 247 11.95 -25.62 -2.58
CA ALA A 247 12.67 -24.45 -2.06
C ALA A 247 11.80 -23.18 -1.93
N GLU A 248 10.68 -23.09 -2.64
CA GLU A 248 9.72 -21.98 -2.52
C GLU A 248 8.69 -22.23 -1.41
N LEU A 249 8.54 -23.48 -0.97
CA LEU A 249 7.62 -23.90 0.08
C LEU A 249 8.34 -24.01 1.41
N ASP A 250 8.56 -22.87 2.07
CA ASP A 250 9.00 -22.87 3.47
C ASP A 250 7.86 -23.27 4.42
N ALA A 251 8.17 -23.47 5.70
CA ALA A 251 7.20 -23.81 6.73
C ALA A 251 6.02 -22.82 6.81
N GLU A 252 6.27 -21.53 6.57
CA GLU A 252 5.25 -20.50 6.59
C GLU A 252 4.33 -20.62 5.36
N ALA A 253 4.85 -20.92 4.18
CA ALA A 253 4.04 -21.18 2.98
C ALA A 253 3.14 -22.41 3.17
N PHE A 254 3.69 -23.46 3.78
CA PHE A 254 2.92 -24.64 4.11
C PHE A 254 1.77 -24.30 5.08
N LEU A 255 2.02 -23.46 6.10
CA LEU A 255 0.99 -22.96 6.99
C LEU A 255 -0.03 -22.07 6.27
N SER A 256 0.37 -21.17 5.37
CA SER A 256 -0.57 -20.31 4.62
C SER A 256 -1.55 -21.14 3.78
N MET A 257 -1.10 -22.24 3.16
CA MET A 257 -1.98 -23.16 2.41
C MET A 257 -2.83 -24.06 3.32
N MET A 258 -2.31 -24.43 4.50
CA MET A 258 -3.01 -25.32 5.42
C MET A 258 -3.95 -24.58 6.37
N ALA A 259 -3.69 -23.32 6.72
CA ALA A 259 -4.45 -22.48 7.64
C ALA A 259 -5.54 -21.67 6.94
N VAL A 260 -5.97 -22.15 5.77
CA VAL A 260 -7.14 -21.69 5.03
C VAL A 260 -8.39 -22.03 5.87
N GLY A 261 -8.73 -21.15 6.80
CA GLY A 261 -9.83 -21.29 7.76
C GLY A 261 -9.45 -20.75 9.15
N SER A 262 -10.39 -20.03 9.78
CA SER A 262 -10.26 -19.28 11.05
C SER A 262 -9.27 -19.86 12.07
N SER A 263 -8.27 -19.05 12.45
CA SER A 263 -7.27 -19.37 13.49
C SER A 263 -7.85 -19.57 14.89
N GLU A 264 -9.12 -19.20 15.11
CA GLU A 264 -9.78 -19.24 16.42
C GLU A 264 -10.22 -20.67 16.84
N SER A 265 -10.19 -21.64 15.92
CA SER A 265 -10.46 -23.06 16.22
C SER A 265 -9.63 -23.99 15.32
N ALA A 266 -8.33 -23.75 15.22
CA ALA A 266 -7.43 -24.60 14.44
C ALA A 266 -7.56 -26.08 14.87
N PRO A 267 -7.98 -26.99 13.97
CA PRO A 267 -8.12 -28.39 14.31
C PRO A 267 -6.80 -28.99 14.84
N LEU A 268 -6.88 -29.99 15.72
CA LEU A 268 -5.70 -30.58 16.36
C LEU A 268 -4.62 -31.05 15.37
N TYR A 269 -5.00 -31.54 14.18
CA TYR A 269 -4.03 -31.94 13.16
C TYR A 269 -3.13 -30.77 12.71
N VAL A 270 -3.62 -29.53 12.74
CA VAL A 270 -2.83 -28.32 12.43
C VAL A 270 -1.79 -28.09 13.52
N GLN A 271 -2.08 -28.39 14.79
CA GLN A 271 -1.12 -28.28 15.88
C GLN A 271 0.01 -29.30 15.75
N THR A 272 -0.31 -30.54 15.38
CA THR A 272 0.71 -31.56 15.09
C THR A 272 1.60 -31.13 13.93
N MET A 273 1.02 -30.60 12.84
CA MET A 273 1.79 -30.08 11.72
C MET A 273 2.70 -28.92 12.13
N LEU A 274 2.20 -27.98 12.95
CA LEU A 274 2.99 -26.90 13.52
C LEU A 274 4.15 -27.41 14.39
N SER A 275 3.97 -28.54 15.09
CA SER A 275 5.01 -29.18 15.87
C SER A 275 6.10 -29.76 14.95
N ILE A 276 5.71 -30.49 13.91
CA ILE A 276 6.64 -31.05 12.92
C ILE A 276 7.43 -29.92 12.23
N LEU A 277 6.76 -28.84 11.84
CA LEU A 277 7.41 -27.68 11.22
C LEU A 277 8.40 -27.00 12.17
N ARG A 278 8.06 -26.86 13.46
CA ARG A 278 8.97 -26.30 14.48
C ARG A 278 10.18 -27.19 14.71
N GLU A 279 10.00 -28.50 14.66
CA GLU A 279 11.08 -29.47 14.83
C GLU A 279 12.03 -29.50 13.63
N LEU A 280 11.50 -29.35 12.41
CA LEU A 280 12.31 -29.25 11.18
C LEU A 280 13.00 -27.88 11.05
N GLY A 281 12.38 -26.82 11.56
CA GLY A 281 12.99 -25.49 11.66
C GLY A 281 13.52 -24.95 10.32
N GLU A 282 14.77 -24.50 10.32
CA GLU A 282 15.46 -23.95 9.15
C GLU A 282 15.86 -25.03 8.13
N ASP A 283 15.99 -26.28 8.55
CA ASP A 283 16.30 -27.44 7.71
C ASP A 283 15.04 -28.08 7.09
N PHE A 284 13.98 -27.29 6.92
CA PHE A 284 12.71 -27.77 6.38
C PHE A 284 12.89 -28.39 4.99
N ASN A 285 12.47 -29.65 4.86
CA ASN A 285 12.37 -30.37 3.60
C ASN A 285 10.98 -31.01 3.50
N TYR A 286 10.32 -30.86 2.36
CA TYR A 286 8.98 -31.40 2.13
C TYR A 286 8.91 -32.94 2.30
N GLN A 287 9.93 -33.67 1.86
CA GLN A 287 10.00 -35.13 2.03
C GLN A 287 10.16 -35.53 3.50
N ALA A 288 11.01 -34.82 4.24
CA ALA A 288 11.19 -35.04 5.67
C ALA A 288 9.91 -34.72 6.45
N PHE A 289 9.22 -33.64 6.06
CA PHE A 289 7.91 -33.29 6.59
C PHE A 289 6.87 -34.37 6.32
N LYS A 290 6.79 -34.89 5.08
CA LYS A 290 5.89 -36.00 4.74
C LYS A 290 6.16 -37.23 5.58
N ALA A 291 7.43 -37.65 5.71
CA ALA A 291 7.81 -38.79 6.53
C ALA A 291 7.33 -38.65 7.98
N LYS A 292 7.65 -37.53 8.64
CA LYS A 292 7.19 -37.27 10.02
C LYS A 292 5.67 -37.16 10.13
N LEU A 293 5.00 -36.62 9.10
CA LEU A 293 3.55 -36.54 9.09
C LEU A 293 2.92 -37.93 8.99
N GLU A 294 3.48 -38.85 8.19
CA GLU A 294 3.02 -40.25 8.14
C GLU A 294 3.16 -40.94 9.50
N ASP A 295 4.25 -40.69 10.23
CA ASP A 295 4.45 -41.24 11.58
C ASP A 295 3.34 -40.77 12.54
N CYS A 296 3.01 -39.46 12.50
CA CYS A 296 1.96 -38.87 13.34
C CYS A 296 0.53 -39.24 12.92
N LYS A 297 0.29 -39.77 11.71
CA LYS A 297 -1.07 -40.13 11.26
C LYS A 297 -1.70 -41.23 12.10
N GLN A 298 -0.89 -42.05 12.78
CA GLN A 298 -1.37 -43.11 13.66
C GLN A 298 -2.16 -42.57 14.85
N ASP A 299 -1.85 -41.35 15.29
CA ASP A 299 -2.51 -40.70 16.43
C ASP A 299 -3.76 -39.90 16.04
N PHE A 300 -4.07 -39.82 14.74
CA PHE A 300 -5.16 -38.98 14.24
C PHE A 300 -6.48 -39.73 14.24
N ASN A 301 -7.54 -39.06 14.68
CA ASN A 301 -8.88 -39.59 14.54
C ASN A 301 -9.35 -39.56 13.06
N PRO A 302 -10.38 -40.33 12.68
CA PRO A 302 -10.84 -40.42 11.30
C PRO A 302 -11.22 -39.06 10.67
N ALA A 303 -11.79 -38.13 11.44
CA ALA A 303 -12.16 -36.81 10.96
C ALA A 303 -10.93 -35.91 10.70
N GLN A 304 -9.91 -36.00 11.56
CA GLN A 304 -8.62 -35.32 11.38
C GLN A 304 -7.88 -35.84 10.16
N LEU A 305 -7.86 -37.17 9.95
CA LEU A 305 -7.28 -37.78 8.75
C LEU A 305 -8.00 -37.34 7.48
N ALA A 306 -9.33 -37.29 7.50
CA ALA A 306 -10.12 -36.81 6.36
C ALA A 306 -9.81 -35.34 6.04
N GLY A 307 -9.81 -34.47 7.04
CA GLY A 307 -9.47 -33.04 6.88
C GLY A 307 -8.04 -32.82 6.39
N LEU A 308 -7.07 -33.56 6.95
CA LEU A 308 -5.67 -33.53 6.52
C LEU A 308 -5.54 -33.96 5.05
N LYS A 309 -6.17 -35.08 4.67
CA LYS A 309 -6.12 -35.61 3.31
C LYS A 309 -6.66 -34.60 2.29
N GLN A 310 -7.78 -33.95 2.60
CA GLN A 310 -8.37 -32.92 1.74
C GLN A 310 -7.41 -31.73 1.57
N ARG A 311 -6.79 -31.27 2.66
CA ARG A 311 -5.84 -30.14 2.61
C ARG A 311 -4.56 -30.49 1.88
N LEU A 312 -3.98 -31.68 2.12
CA LEU A 312 -2.79 -32.16 1.40
C LEU A 312 -3.05 -32.28 -0.10
N ALA A 313 -4.23 -32.76 -0.51
CA ALA A 313 -4.59 -32.84 -1.92
C ALA A 313 -4.59 -31.48 -2.62
N LEU A 314 -5.06 -30.41 -1.95
CA LEU A 314 -4.98 -29.05 -2.47
C LEU A 314 -3.53 -28.61 -2.66
N LEU A 315 -2.69 -28.86 -1.65
CA LEU A 315 -1.28 -28.48 -1.66
C LEU A 315 -0.48 -29.23 -2.73
N GLU A 316 -0.70 -30.54 -2.89
CA GLU A 316 -0.10 -31.36 -3.94
C GLU A 316 -0.48 -30.88 -5.35
N GLY A 317 -1.65 -30.25 -5.50
CA GLY A 317 -2.07 -29.60 -6.74
C GLY A 317 -1.14 -28.48 -7.22
N PHE A 318 -0.43 -27.82 -6.29
CA PHE A 318 0.47 -26.70 -6.57
C PHE A 318 1.96 -27.07 -6.45
N ILE A 319 2.33 -28.31 -6.12
CA ILE A 319 3.74 -28.73 -6.02
C ILE A 319 4.29 -29.18 -7.38
N ASP A 320 5.51 -28.73 -7.69
CA ASP A 320 6.30 -29.28 -8.79
C ASP A 320 6.97 -30.60 -8.38
N THR A 321 6.38 -31.71 -8.83
CA THR A 321 6.90 -33.06 -8.62
C THR A 321 7.87 -33.52 -9.72
N THR A 322 8.11 -32.68 -10.74
CA THR A 322 8.87 -33.07 -11.94
C THR A 322 10.38 -32.79 -11.84
N GLY A 323 10.82 -32.13 -10.76
CA GLY A 323 12.23 -31.77 -10.56
C GLY A 323 12.75 -30.76 -11.60
N SER A 324 11.85 -30.06 -12.30
CA SER A 324 12.24 -29.16 -13.38
C SER A 324 12.97 -27.93 -12.83
N ARG A 325 14.09 -27.55 -13.47
CA ARG A 325 14.79 -26.30 -13.13
C ARG A 325 13.90 -25.12 -13.53
N GLN A 326 13.24 -24.52 -12.54
CA GLN A 326 12.32 -23.43 -12.78
C GLN A 326 13.07 -22.17 -13.20
N THR A 327 12.59 -21.54 -14.28
CA THR A 327 13.01 -20.18 -14.63
C THR A 327 12.45 -19.20 -13.60
N PRO A 328 13.17 -18.11 -13.25
CA PRO A 328 12.65 -17.13 -12.31
C PRO A 328 11.28 -16.61 -12.75
N ARG A 329 10.32 -16.65 -11.80
CA ARG A 329 8.92 -16.27 -12.01
C ARG A 329 8.80 -14.78 -12.33
N PHE A 330 9.57 -13.95 -11.63
CA PHE A 330 9.54 -12.49 -11.69
C PHE A 330 10.75 -11.93 -12.44
N LYS A 331 10.52 -10.96 -13.33
CA LYS A 331 11.56 -10.29 -14.15
C LYS A 331 11.22 -8.82 -14.36
N ALA A 332 12.25 -7.98 -14.51
CA ALA A 332 12.08 -6.58 -14.91
C ALA A 332 11.38 -6.48 -16.28
N GLY A 333 10.46 -5.52 -16.44
CA GLY A 333 9.69 -5.32 -17.67
C GLY A 333 8.69 -6.43 -18.00
N GLN A 334 8.37 -7.29 -17.02
CA GLN A 334 7.41 -8.37 -17.15
C GLN A 334 6.23 -8.14 -16.19
N LEU A 335 5.02 -8.40 -16.68
CA LEU A 335 3.83 -8.52 -15.86
C LEU A 335 3.58 -9.99 -15.55
N THR A 336 3.54 -10.34 -14.27
CA THR A 336 3.17 -11.66 -13.80
C THR A 336 1.75 -11.60 -13.24
N ILE A 337 0.84 -12.42 -13.74
CA ILE A 337 -0.54 -12.50 -13.27
C ILE A 337 -0.72 -13.87 -12.63
N ILE A 338 -1.14 -13.91 -11.37
CA ILE A 338 -1.63 -15.13 -10.74
C ILE A 338 -3.14 -15.08 -10.84
N ASP A 339 -3.68 -15.91 -11.73
CA ASP A 339 -5.10 -15.99 -12.02
C ASP A 339 -5.64 -17.32 -11.49
N LEU A 340 -6.28 -17.25 -10.33
CA LEU A 340 -6.90 -18.40 -9.66
C LEU A 340 -8.40 -18.47 -9.96
N SER A 341 -8.81 -18.07 -11.17
CA SER A 341 -10.18 -18.23 -11.67
C SER A 341 -10.53 -19.69 -11.95
N ASP A 342 -10.68 -20.46 -10.89
CA ASP A 342 -10.89 -21.91 -10.93
C ASP A 342 -12.12 -22.30 -10.09
N PRO A 343 -13.12 -22.98 -10.68
CA PRO A 343 -14.28 -23.48 -9.94
C PRO A 343 -13.95 -24.39 -8.75
N PHE A 344 -12.75 -24.97 -8.71
CA PHE A 344 -12.30 -25.88 -7.64
C PHE A 344 -11.46 -25.20 -6.56
N VAL A 345 -11.18 -23.90 -6.68
CA VAL A 345 -10.41 -23.13 -5.70
C VAL A 345 -11.34 -22.16 -5.01
N ASP A 346 -11.45 -22.26 -3.69
CA ASP A 346 -12.21 -21.30 -2.91
C ASP A 346 -11.38 -20.03 -2.60
N SER A 347 -12.11 -18.99 -2.18
CA SER A 347 -11.56 -17.67 -1.85
C SER A 347 -10.47 -17.72 -0.77
N ALA A 348 -10.61 -18.63 0.19
CA ALA A 348 -9.68 -18.76 1.29
C ALA A 348 -8.39 -19.46 0.83
N ALA A 349 -8.47 -20.48 -0.03
CA ALA A 349 -7.33 -21.16 -0.62
C ALA A 349 -6.56 -20.22 -1.56
N ALA A 350 -7.29 -19.42 -2.34
CA ALA A 350 -6.70 -18.36 -3.17
C ALA A 350 -5.90 -17.36 -2.31
N CYS A 351 -6.43 -16.94 -1.15
CA CYS A 351 -5.69 -16.09 -0.21
C CYS A 351 -4.38 -16.72 0.26
N GLY A 352 -4.38 -18.00 0.63
CA GLY A 352 -3.17 -18.70 1.07
C GLY A 352 -2.11 -18.76 -0.04
N VAL A 353 -2.51 -19.05 -1.28
CA VAL A 353 -1.61 -19.05 -2.45
C VAL A 353 -1.08 -17.64 -2.74
N PHE A 354 -1.93 -16.62 -2.69
CA PHE A 354 -1.55 -15.22 -2.88
C PHE A 354 -0.58 -14.73 -1.83
N GLU A 355 -0.72 -15.15 -0.57
CA GLU A 355 0.21 -14.83 0.50
C GLU A 355 1.61 -15.36 0.19
N ILE A 356 1.73 -16.64 -0.21
CA ILE A 356 2.99 -17.26 -0.62
C ILE A 356 3.61 -16.48 -1.78
N ILE A 357 2.84 -16.22 -2.83
CA ILE A 357 3.35 -15.51 -4.00
C ILE A 357 3.80 -14.10 -3.64
N THR A 358 3.05 -13.39 -2.79
CA THR A 358 3.43 -12.06 -2.31
C THR A 358 4.77 -12.10 -1.59
N ARG A 359 4.98 -13.09 -0.72
CA ARG A 359 6.24 -13.25 0.02
C ARG A 359 7.42 -13.60 -0.90
N LEU A 360 7.21 -14.49 -1.87
CA LEU A 360 8.20 -14.80 -2.91
C LEU A 360 8.52 -13.55 -3.76
N PHE A 361 7.52 -12.75 -4.09
CA PHE A 361 7.70 -11.52 -4.85
C PHE A 361 8.48 -10.46 -4.08
N ILE A 362 8.23 -10.30 -2.78
CA ILE A 362 9.02 -9.43 -1.90
C ILE A 362 10.50 -9.84 -1.91
N ARG A 363 10.79 -11.14 -1.75
CA ARG A 363 12.16 -11.69 -1.67
C ARG A 363 12.92 -11.69 -3.00
N ALA A 364 12.22 -11.74 -4.14
CA ALA A 364 12.85 -11.86 -5.45
C ALA A 364 13.74 -10.65 -5.81
N ASP A 365 15.03 -10.87 -6.10
CA ASP A 365 15.88 -9.82 -6.67
C ASP A 365 15.60 -9.65 -8.17
N VAL A 366 15.03 -8.51 -8.55
CA VAL A 366 14.70 -8.17 -9.94
C VAL A 366 15.47 -6.95 -10.45
N ARG A 367 16.39 -6.39 -9.67
CA ARG A 367 17.22 -5.21 -10.01
C ARG A 367 16.44 -3.99 -10.54
N THR A 368 15.16 -3.89 -10.20
CA THR A 368 14.24 -2.79 -10.54
C THR A 368 13.17 -2.66 -9.44
N GLY A 369 12.36 -1.61 -9.49
CA GLY A 369 11.22 -1.46 -8.58
C GLY A 369 10.10 -2.46 -8.87
N LYS A 370 9.22 -2.66 -7.90
CA LYS A 370 8.13 -3.65 -7.97
C LYS A 370 6.76 -2.96 -7.88
N VAL A 371 5.76 -3.52 -8.55
CA VAL A 371 4.36 -3.16 -8.36
C VAL A 371 3.53 -4.41 -8.10
N LEU A 372 2.78 -4.39 -7.00
CA LEU A 372 1.80 -5.42 -6.63
C LEU A 372 0.40 -4.86 -6.83
N VAL A 373 -0.42 -5.55 -7.60
CA VAL A 373 -1.83 -5.26 -7.81
C VAL A 373 -2.67 -6.35 -7.18
N VAL A 374 -3.52 -5.96 -6.24
CA VAL A 374 -4.52 -6.79 -5.57
C VAL A 374 -5.83 -6.50 -6.30
N ASP A 375 -6.14 -7.29 -7.32
CA ASP A 375 -7.29 -7.06 -8.20
C ASP A 375 -8.55 -7.75 -7.65
N GLU A 376 -9.72 -7.16 -7.89
CA GLU A 376 -11.03 -7.64 -7.40
C GLU A 376 -11.01 -8.06 -5.92
N ALA A 377 -10.40 -7.24 -5.06
CA ALA A 377 -10.03 -7.63 -3.69
C ALA A 377 -11.22 -8.10 -2.82
N HIS A 378 -12.43 -7.56 -3.04
CA HIS A 378 -13.67 -8.01 -2.40
C HIS A 378 -14.00 -9.50 -2.58
N LYS A 379 -13.48 -10.16 -3.63
CA LYS A 379 -13.72 -11.59 -3.83
C LYS A 379 -12.93 -12.49 -2.88
N TYR A 380 -11.89 -11.95 -2.22
CA TYR A 380 -11.04 -12.77 -1.36
C TYR A 380 -10.55 -12.16 -0.05
N LEU A 381 -10.49 -10.84 0.09
CA LEU A 381 -10.12 -10.24 1.37
C LEU A 381 -11.22 -10.36 2.45
N ASP A 382 -12.48 -10.59 2.06
CA ASP A 382 -13.60 -10.73 2.98
C ASP A 382 -13.61 -12.07 3.74
N ALA A 383 -13.05 -13.13 3.14
CA ALA A 383 -13.15 -14.52 3.61
C ALA A 383 -12.71 -14.74 5.08
N ASN A 384 -11.93 -13.83 5.66
CA ASN A 384 -11.50 -13.90 7.06
C ASN A 384 -11.68 -12.57 7.82
N LYS A 385 -12.57 -11.66 7.37
CA LYS A 385 -12.77 -10.33 7.98
C LYS A 385 -11.45 -9.58 8.20
N GLY A 386 -10.52 -9.64 7.23
CA GLY A 386 -9.21 -9.00 7.35
C GLY A 386 -8.18 -9.71 8.26
N LYS A 387 -8.46 -10.91 8.79
CA LYS A 387 -7.51 -11.70 9.60
C LYS A 387 -6.67 -12.71 8.80
N SER A 388 -6.75 -12.70 7.47
CA SER A 388 -5.96 -13.61 6.63
C SER A 388 -4.46 -13.29 6.70
N GLY A 389 -3.61 -14.30 6.46
CA GLY A 389 -2.16 -14.08 6.37
C GLY A 389 -1.80 -13.16 5.19
N LEU A 390 -2.55 -13.21 4.08
CA LEU A 390 -2.44 -12.25 2.99
C LEU A 390 -2.61 -10.80 3.46
N THR A 391 -3.63 -10.49 4.27
CA THR A 391 -3.83 -9.12 4.80
C THR A 391 -2.63 -8.67 5.64
N LYS A 392 -2.06 -9.55 6.46
CA LYS A 392 -0.85 -9.26 7.24
C LYS A 392 0.36 -9.00 6.34
N ALA A 393 0.52 -9.80 5.28
CA ALA A 393 1.58 -9.63 4.30
C ALA A 393 1.45 -8.29 3.57
N LEU A 394 0.24 -7.92 3.12
CA LEU A 394 -0.04 -6.63 2.49
C LEU A 394 0.23 -5.46 3.44
N LEU A 395 -0.17 -5.57 4.71
CA LEU A 395 0.07 -4.52 5.72
C LEU A 395 1.56 -4.31 5.99
N SER A 396 2.31 -5.40 6.14
CA SER A 396 3.77 -5.35 6.29
C SER A 396 4.44 -4.70 5.08
N LEU A 397 4.00 -5.11 3.87
CA LEU A 397 4.52 -4.59 2.62
C LEU A 397 4.25 -3.10 2.47
N VAL A 398 3.01 -2.61 2.70
CA VAL A 398 2.68 -1.17 2.62
C VAL A 398 3.53 -0.36 3.62
N ARG A 399 3.73 -0.86 4.84
CA ARG A 399 4.58 -0.20 5.85
C ARG A 399 6.06 -0.13 5.44
N GLN A 400 6.54 -1.12 4.70
CA GLN A 400 7.94 -1.22 4.25
C GLN A 400 8.14 -0.81 2.79
N GLN A 401 7.11 -0.27 2.12
CA GLN A 401 7.10 -0.07 0.66
C GLN A 401 8.26 0.83 0.17
N ARG A 402 8.68 1.80 0.99
CA ARG A 402 9.81 2.68 0.68
C ARG A 402 11.15 1.95 0.65
N HIS A 403 11.38 1.04 1.60
CA HIS A 403 12.60 0.22 1.66
C HIS A 403 12.63 -0.85 0.56
N LEU A 404 11.45 -1.36 0.19
CA LEU A 404 11.31 -2.41 -0.83
C LEU A 404 11.15 -1.86 -2.26
N ALA A 405 11.20 -0.54 -2.44
CA ALA A 405 10.90 0.15 -3.70
C ALA A 405 9.61 -0.36 -4.37
N MET A 406 8.55 -0.56 -3.57
CA MET A 406 7.32 -1.23 -3.99
C MET A 406 6.15 -0.27 -4.13
N ARG A 407 5.33 -0.45 -5.17
CA ARG A 407 4.00 0.16 -5.27
C ARG A 407 2.93 -0.88 -5.01
N VAL A 408 1.86 -0.50 -4.34
CA VAL A 408 0.72 -1.38 -4.04
C VAL A 408 -0.54 -0.74 -4.59
N ILE A 409 -1.29 -1.47 -5.39
CA ILE A 409 -2.55 -1.00 -5.96
C ILE A 409 -3.63 -2.00 -5.56
N ILE A 410 -4.60 -1.56 -4.79
CA ILE A 410 -5.75 -2.37 -4.37
C ILE A 410 -6.96 -1.94 -5.21
N SER A 411 -7.46 -2.83 -6.05
CA SER A 411 -8.65 -2.61 -6.86
C SER A 411 -9.82 -3.38 -6.27
N THR A 412 -10.94 -2.71 -5.98
CA THR A 412 -12.12 -3.37 -5.40
C THR A 412 -13.43 -2.69 -5.80
N GLN A 413 -14.51 -3.46 -5.85
CA GLN A 413 -15.86 -2.90 -6.02
C GLN A 413 -16.44 -2.45 -4.69
N GLU A 414 -16.12 -3.18 -3.63
CA GLU A 414 -16.58 -2.93 -2.28
C GLU A 414 -15.37 -2.53 -1.40
N PRO A 415 -15.26 -1.27 -0.97
CA PRO A 415 -14.13 -0.79 -0.16
C PRO A 415 -14.21 -1.24 1.31
N THR A 416 -15.39 -1.63 1.80
CA THR A 416 -15.64 -2.08 3.19
C THR A 416 -14.95 -3.40 3.53
N VAL A 417 -14.63 -4.23 2.54
CA VAL A 417 -13.84 -5.46 2.72
C VAL A 417 -12.35 -5.19 2.98
N VAL A 418 -11.87 -3.99 2.63
CA VAL A 418 -10.47 -3.62 2.82
C VAL A 418 -10.30 -3.16 4.27
N PRO A 419 -9.39 -3.79 5.05
CA PRO A 419 -9.14 -3.41 6.43
C PRO A 419 -8.87 -1.91 6.59
N PRO A 420 -9.48 -1.23 7.57
CA PRO A 420 -9.24 0.18 7.89
C PRO A 420 -7.75 0.57 7.93
N VAL A 421 -6.93 -0.26 8.56
CA VAL A 421 -5.49 -0.02 8.70
C VAL A 421 -4.76 0.01 7.34
N LEU A 422 -5.23 -0.73 6.34
CA LEU A 422 -4.69 -0.64 4.97
C LEU A 422 -5.17 0.62 4.26
N LEU A 423 -6.41 1.05 4.49
CA LEU A 423 -6.95 2.28 3.93
C LEU A 423 -6.22 3.52 4.47
N ASP A 424 -5.96 3.57 5.78
CA ASP A 424 -5.23 4.67 6.43
C ASP A 424 -3.81 4.85 5.89
N LEU A 425 -3.20 3.77 5.39
CA LEU A 425 -1.86 3.78 4.82
C LEU A 425 -1.84 4.05 3.31
N CYS A 426 -3.00 4.16 2.65
CA CYS A 426 -3.09 4.47 1.22
C CYS A 426 -2.76 5.95 0.96
N ASN A 427 -1.76 6.21 0.12
CA ASN A 427 -1.37 7.58 -0.24
C ASN A 427 -2.29 8.21 -1.30
N VAL A 428 -2.94 7.37 -2.11
CA VAL A 428 -3.82 7.79 -3.19
C VAL A 428 -5.12 6.99 -3.12
N ALA A 429 -6.26 7.66 -3.11
CA ALA A 429 -7.56 7.04 -3.31
C ALA A 429 -8.16 7.52 -4.63
N ILE A 430 -8.47 6.59 -5.54
CA ILE A 430 -9.06 6.84 -6.84
C ILE A 430 -10.48 6.26 -6.81
N LEU A 431 -11.45 7.14 -6.66
CA LEU A 431 -12.85 6.78 -6.46
C LEU A 431 -13.60 6.98 -7.78
N HIS A 432 -13.87 5.90 -8.49
CA HIS A 432 -14.82 5.90 -9.61
C HIS A 432 -16.26 5.93 -9.09
N ARG A 433 -17.23 6.10 -10.00
CA ARG A 433 -18.65 6.11 -9.65
C ARG A 433 -19.06 4.94 -8.75
N PHE A 434 -19.76 5.24 -7.67
CA PHE A 434 -20.60 4.33 -6.89
C PHE A 434 -21.72 5.11 -6.19
N SER A 435 -22.73 4.42 -5.70
CA SER A 435 -23.93 5.03 -5.10
C SER A 435 -24.17 4.68 -3.63
N SER A 436 -23.34 3.83 -3.03
CA SER A 436 -23.48 3.41 -1.63
C SER A 436 -22.97 4.49 -0.67
N PRO A 437 -23.83 5.08 0.18
CA PRO A 437 -23.40 6.03 1.20
C PRO A 437 -22.51 5.38 2.26
N ALA A 438 -22.77 4.12 2.60
CA ALA A 438 -21.94 3.36 3.55
C ALA A 438 -20.50 3.21 3.07
N TRP A 439 -20.29 2.98 1.76
CA TRP A 439 -18.95 2.92 1.17
C TRP A 439 -18.25 4.27 1.20
N TRP A 440 -19.00 5.35 0.93
CA TRP A 440 -18.48 6.71 1.04
C TRP A 440 -18.05 7.01 2.47
N GLU A 441 -18.93 6.84 3.46
CA GLU A 441 -18.61 7.08 4.87
C GLU A 441 -17.40 6.27 5.35
N HIS A 442 -17.28 5.02 4.91
CA HIS A 442 -16.12 4.19 5.21
C HIS A 442 -14.84 4.80 4.64
N LEU A 443 -14.83 5.18 3.35
CA LEU A 443 -13.65 5.77 2.70
C LEU A 443 -13.28 7.14 3.29
N VAL A 444 -14.25 8.02 3.50
CA VAL A 444 -14.01 9.38 3.98
C VAL A 444 -13.45 9.40 5.39
N LYS A 445 -13.82 8.44 6.25
CA LYS A 445 -13.22 8.28 7.59
C LYS A 445 -11.72 7.99 7.55
N HIS A 446 -11.24 7.37 6.48
CA HIS A 446 -9.85 6.93 6.32
C HIS A 446 -9.01 7.84 5.43
N VAL A 447 -9.61 8.88 4.84
CA VAL A 447 -8.90 9.83 3.98
C VAL A 447 -8.88 11.21 4.63
N SER A 448 -7.71 11.84 4.70
CA SER A 448 -7.53 13.15 5.36
C SER A 448 -8.18 14.34 4.65
N ALA A 449 -9.00 14.10 3.62
CA ALA A 449 -9.63 15.14 2.81
C ALA A 449 -10.87 15.71 3.50
N LYS A 450 -11.00 17.04 3.47
CA LYS A 450 -12.21 17.74 3.88
C LYS A 450 -13.08 17.90 2.64
N LEU A 451 -13.96 16.94 2.44
CA LEU A 451 -14.83 16.88 1.27
C LEU A 451 -15.96 17.89 1.44
N SER A 452 -16.33 18.55 0.33
CA SER A 452 -17.52 19.42 0.29
C SER A 452 -18.79 18.56 0.41
N ASP A 453 -19.88 19.15 0.90
CA ASP A 453 -21.14 18.43 1.12
C ASP A 453 -21.69 17.82 -0.20
N ASP A 454 -21.38 18.44 -1.34
CA ASP A 454 -21.74 17.98 -2.69
C ASP A 454 -20.75 16.99 -3.32
N ALA A 455 -19.63 16.65 -2.65
CA ALA A 455 -18.62 15.76 -3.22
C ALA A 455 -19.16 14.36 -3.51
N PHE A 456 -20.04 13.84 -2.64
CA PHE A 456 -20.70 12.56 -2.87
C PHE A 456 -21.66 12.64 -4.08
N ASP A 457 -22.45 13.71 -4.19
CA ASP A 457 -23.34 13.93 -5.33
C ASP A 457 -22.58 13.99 -6.67
N ARG A 458 -21.39 14.59 -6.66
CA ARG A 458 -20.49 14.59 -7.83
C ARG A 458 -19.99 13.20 -8.15
N LEU A 459 -19.56 12.44 -7.13
CA LEU A 459 -19.07 11.07 -7.28
C LEU A 459 -20.13 10.15 -7.90
N VAL A 460 -21.40 10.28 -7.48
CA VAL A 460 -22.52 9.50 -8.03
C VAL A 460 -22.76 9.81 -9.51
N LYS A 461 -22.50 11.05 -9.94
CA LYS A 461 -22.72 11.54 -11.31
C LYS A 461 -21.55 11.27 -12.27
N LEU A 462 -20.42 10.73 -11.80
CA LEU A 462 -19.25 10.45 -12.63
C LEU A 462 -19.59 9.50 -13.78
N THR A 463 -19.05 9.79 -14.97
CA THR A 463 -19.18 8.90 -16.12
C THR A 463 -18.02 7.89 -16.18
N ALA A 464 -18.11 6.91 -17.08
CA ALA A 464 -17.09 5.88 -17.19
C ALA A 464 -15.71 6.48 -17.51
N GLY A 465 -14.71 6.11 -16.70
CA GLY A 465 -13.34 6.63 -16.79
C GLY A 465 -13.11 7.96 -16.05
N GLU A 466 -14.16 8.58 -15.50
CA GLU A 466 -14.05 9.71 -14.58
C GLU A 466 -13.96 9.21 -13.13
N ALA A 467 -13.09 9.86 -12.36
CA ALA A 467 -12.82 9.51 -10.98
C ALA A 467 -12.61 10.75 -10.12
N LEU A 468 -12.92 10.62 -8.83
CA LEU A 468 -12.53 11.54 -7.78
C LEU A 468 -11.22 11.03 -7.15
N ILE A 469 -10.15 11.81 -7.23
CA ILE A 469 -8.84 11.47 -6.66
C ILE A 469 -8.60 12.25 -5.37
N LEU A 470 -8.21 11.52 -4.33
CA LEU A 470 -7.71 12.04 -3.06
C LEU A 470 -6.26 11.63 -2.92
N ALA A 471 -5.36 12.61 -2.87
CA ALA A 471 -3.93 12.36 -2.72
C ALA A 471 -3.31 13.47 -1.87
N PRO A 472 -3.37 13.40 -0.52
CA PRO A 472 -2.93 14.50 0.33
C PRO A 472 -1.48 14.96 0.08
N SER A 473 -0.61 14.02 -0.28
CA SER A 473 0.80 14.25 -0.63
C SER A 473 1.05 14.56 -2.10
N GLY A 474 0.00 14.66 -2.93
CA GLY A 474 0.14 15.11 -4.31
C GLY A 474 0.39 16.61 -4.39
N MET A 475 0.88 17.10 -5.53
CA MET A 475 1.35 18.48 -5.69
C MET A 475 0.54 19.24 -6.74
N ASP A 476 0.21 20.49 -6.41
CA ASP A 476 -0.38 21.50 -7.29
C ASP A 476 0.40 22.82 -7.23
N VAL A 477 0.01 23.77 -8.06
CA VAL A 477 0.46 25.15 -7.97
C VAL A 477 -0.69 26.04 -7.55
N VAL A 478 -0.49 26.77 -6.45
CA VAL A 478 -1.46 27.74 -5.94
C VAL A 478 -0.91 29.14 -6.15
N LYS A 479 -1.80 30.10 -6.43
CA LYS A 479 -1.42 31.52 -6.44
C LYS A 479 -1.26 31.97 -4.99
N GLY A 480 -0.05 32.35 -4.60
CA GLY A 480 0.18 32.92 -3.28
C GLY A 480 -0.42 34.33 -3.19
N ASP A 481 -1.09 34.63 -2.08
CA ASP A 481 -1.46 36.00 -1.74
C ASP A 481 -0.18 36.77 -1.39
N GLY A 482 0.33 37.53 -2.37
CA GLY A 482 1.50 38.37 -2.18
C GLY A 482 1.23 39.42 -1.10
N LYS A 483 1.71 39.18 0.13
CA LYS A 483 1.81 40.24 1.15
C LYS A 483 2.89 41.23 0.72
N GLY A 484 2.51 42.19 -0.11
CA GLY A 484 3.35 43.35 -0.43
C GLY A 484 3.24 43.81 -1.88
N GLY A 485 2.32 44.75 -2.14
CA GLY A 485 2.48 45.95 -2.98
C GLY A 485 3.10 45.93 -4.39
N ALA A 486 3.56 44.82 -4.94
CA ALA A 486 4.18 44.78 -6.27
C ALA A 486 3.68 43.59 -7.09
N SER A 487 3.15 43.93 -8.26
CA SER A 487 2.48 43.06 -9.25
C SER A 487 3.39 41.96 -9.81
N LYS A 488 3.57 40.87 -9.06
CA LYS A 488 3.79 39.50 -9.57
C LYS A 488 3.14 38.53 -8.58
N THR A 489 2.00 37.96 -8.94
CA THR A 489 1.44 36.80 -8.22
C THR A 489 2.46 35.67 -8.23
N ALA A 490 3.18 35.46 -7.13
CA ALA A 490 4.10 34.36 -7.00
C ALA A 490 3.29 33.05 -6.97
N THR A 491 3.50 32.20 -7.97
CA THR A 491 2.96 30.83 -7.98
C THR A 491 3.86 29.96 -7.13
N VAL A 492 3.28 29.33 -6.09
CA VAL A 492 4.02 28.50 -5.15
C VAL A 492 3.57 27.04 -5.29
N LEU A 493 4.50 26.11 -5.15
CA LEU A 493 4.21 24.68 -5.09
C LEU A 493 3.53 24.38 -3.76
N ASP A 494 2.41 23.68 -3.82
CA ASP A 494 1.65 23.33 -2.62
C ASP A 494 1.09 21.91 -2.74
N ARG A 495 0.93 21.26 -1.60
CA ARG A 495 0.34 19.93 -1.54
C ARG A 495 -1.17 20.05 -1.78
N PHE A 496 -1.79 19.05 -2.41
CA PHE A 496 -3.25 18.96 -2.48
C PHE A 496 -3.86 19.02 -1.08
N GLY A 497 -3.21 18.34 -0.12
CA GLY A 497 -3.60 18.35 1.28
C GLY A 497 -5.02 17.80 1.45
N ARG A 498 -5.97 18.69 1.68
CA ARG A 498 -7.39 18.34 1.90
C ARG A 498 -8.28 18.45 0.67
N ARG A 499 -7.71 18.87 -0.47
CA ARG A 499 -8.41 19.02 -1.76
C ARG A 499 -8.69 17.68 -2.42
N TYR A 500 -9.71 17.65 -3.26
CA TYR A 500 -10.00 16.53 -4.15
C TYR A 500 -9.99 16.97 -5.61
N LEU A 501 -9.64 16.03 -6.50
CA LEU A 501 -9.59 16.28 -7.93
C LEU A 501 -10.65 15.46 -8.63
N LEU A 502 -11.43 16.09 -9.51
CA LEU A 502 -12.21 15.36 -10.52
C LEU A 502 -11.33 15.19 -11.75
N VAL A 503 -11.17 13.94 -12.19
CA VAL A 503 -10.25 13.59 -13.26
C VAL A 503 -10.92 12.67 -14.26
N LYS A 504 -10.43 12.69 -15.50
CA LYS A 504 -10.77 11.71 -16.52
C LYS A 504 -9.51 10.96 -16.92
N THR A 505 -9.53 9.64 -16.76
CA THR A 505 -8.40 8.78 -17.08
C THR A 505 -8.12 8.82 -18.58
N ARG A 506 -6.85 8.82 -18.98
CA ARG A 506 -6.48 8.79 -20.41
C ARG A 506 -6.92 7.49 -21.08
N LYS A 507 -6.92 7.49 -22.42
CA LYS A 507 -7.09 6.27 -23.22
C LYS A 507 -5.89 5.34 -23.04
N ARG A 508 -6.15 4.03 -23.11
CA ARG A 508 -5.13 2.99 -23.12
C ARG A 508 -4.41 2.92 -24.47
N VAL A 509 -3.19 2.42 -24.44
CA VAL A 509 -2.37 2.20 -25.65
C VAL A 509 -2.41 0.74 -26.11
N THR A 510 -3.12 -0.11 -25.35
CA THR A 510 -3.33 -1.54 -25.58
C THR A 510 -4.63 -1.81 -26.33
N ALA A 511 -4.71 -2.99 -26.96
CA ALA A 511 -5.74 -3.34 -27.96
C ALA A 511 -7.18 -3.35 -27.46
N ASP A 512 -7.42 -3.54 -26.18
CA ASP A 512 -8.76 -3.53 -25.60
C ASP A 512 -9.37 -2.13 -25.48
N GLY A 513 -8.55 -1.07 -25.46
CA GLY A 513 -9.00 0.32 -25.42
C GLY A 513 -9.90 0.69 -24.23
N GLY A 514 -10.11 -0.21 -23.27
CA GLY A 514 -11.09 -0.08 -22.18
C GLY A 514 -12.55 -0.31 -22.59
N ALA A 515 -12.82 -0.92 -23.74
CA ALA A 515 -14.19 -1.12 -24.22
C ALA A 515 -14.88 -2.31 -23.53
N SER A 516 -16.05 -2.06 -22.95
CA SER A 516 -16.97 -3.12 -22.54
C SER A 516 -17.51 -3.85 -23.76
N LEU A 517 -17.71 -5.17 -23.65
CA LEU A 517 -18.46 -5.93 -24.65
C LEU A 517 -19.91 -5.46 -24.64
N LEU A 518 -20.31 -4.74 -25.69
CA LEU A 518 -21.69 -4.37 -25.95
C LEU A 518 -22.30 -5.39 -26.91
N VAL A 519 -23.58 -5.72 -26.73
CA VAL A 519 -24.36 -6.40 -27.76
C VAL A 519 -24.53 -5.39 -28.89
N LEU A 520 -23.82 -5.58 -30.00
CA LEU A 520 -23.95 -4.78 -31.21
C LEU A 520 -25.12 -5.28 -32.05
#